data_AF-A0A7V4V1D0-F1
#
_entry.id   AF-A0A7V4V1D0-F1
#
_cell.length_a   1.000
_cell.length_b   1.000
_cell.length_c   1.000
_cell.angle_alpha   90.00
_cell.angle_beta   90.00
_cell.angle_gamma   90.00
#
_symmetry.space_group_name_H-M   'P 1'
#
loop_
_entity.id
_entity.type
_entity.pdbx_description
1 polymer ?
#
loop_
_entity_poly.entity_id
_entity_poly.type
_entity_poly.pdbx_seq_one_letter_code
_entity_poly.pdbx_strand_id
1 'polypeptide(L)'
;INALYTVYTNLFIFDKNGKILALSKHSDEHFVGKVLNDEYIKQVLQNSDTSVYSVSSFVKSPLYNGVETYIYGASILSPDFSEVVGGIGVVFDSTPQFEAMLLDALPKDEKGDVLDNCFGVFADKNKNIISSTNKKYQTGARLNIDDEFFKLQNGIGFANIILFDGSYFAVGSRCSGGYREYKSDNDSYKNDVVAIVFIYLGQHSESLNIQQKKRDKSTSVSHNLEHEEFIEIATFFIDDKWLGVRAENILEAISVKGLTAVPGANKMLLGRTNYNGRTIDVITLRGELGLNHKDVHEDDQIVIVRLEHIENMPKQYGILVNELGEIPEVPLHRVDKLDSIVGGTELLGDMIVKPEVGQIDREMLVVIDPSKVIYKLVKKA
;
A
#
# COMPACT_ATOMS: atom_id res chain seq x y z
N ILE A 1 -38.00 8.59 -7.07
CA ILE A 1 -37.03 8.09 -6.06
C ILE A 1 -35.61 8.15 -6.60
N ASN A 2 -35.30 7.49 -7.71
CA ASN A 2 -33.93 7.40 -8.25
C ASN A 2 -33.31 8.75 -8.70
N ALA A 3 -34.11 9.79 -8.97
CA ALA A 3 -33.59 11.13 -9.27
C ALA A 3 -33.10 11.90 -8.02
N LEU A 4 -33.54 11.52 -6.81
CA LEU A 4 -33.17 12.18 -5.56
C LEU A 4 -32.09 11.41 -4.78
N TYR A 5 -32.01 10.10 -4.99
CA TYR A 5 -31.03 9.22 -4.35
C TYR A 5 -30.20 8.52 -5.43
N THR A 6 -29.15 9.19 -5.89
CA THR A 6 -28.32 8.79 -7.03
C THR A 6 -27.35 7.64 -6.73
N VAL A 7 -27.20 7.27 -5.45
CA VAL A 7 -26.37 6.13 -5.01
C VAL A 7 -27.02 4.77 -5.26
N TYR A 8 -28.31 4.73 -5.62
CA TYR A 8 -29.06 3.50 -5.87
C TYR A 8 -29.72 3.51 -7.25
N THR A 9 -29.48 2.46 -8.03
CA THR A 9 -30.09 2.35 -9.36
C THR A 9 -31.53 1.87 -9.30
N ASN A 10 -31.87 1.04 -8.32
CA ASN A 10 -33.20 0.47 -8.19
C ASN A 10 -33.54 0.14 -6.74
N LEU A 11 -34.81 0.27 -6.38
CA LEU A 11 -35.38 -0.26 -5.15
C LEU A 11 -36.49 -1.22 -5.55
N PHE A 12 -36.57 -2.37 -4.90
CA PHE A 12 -37.62 -3.34 -5.18
C PHE A 12 -38.22 -3.88 -3.90
N ILE A 13 -39.47 -4.30 -3.96
CA ILE A 13 -40.15 -5.01 -2.87
C ILE A 13 -40.48 -6.43 -3.30
N PHE A 14 -40.42 -7.37 -2.37
CA PHE A 14 -40.71 -8.77 -2.63
C PHE A 14 -41.56 -9.39 -1.50
N ASP A 15 -42.34 -10.41 -1.84
CA ASP A 15 -43.20 -11.12 -0.88
C ASP A 15 -42.42 -12.15 -0.03
N LYS A 16 -43.12 -12.81 0.89
CA LYS A 16 -42.57 -13.90 1.72
C LYS A 16 -41.99 -15.10 0.96
N ASN A 17 -42.28 -15.22 -0.34
CA ASN A 17 -41.73 -16.26 -1.20
C ASN A 17 -40.54 -15.75 -2.03
N GLY A 18 -40.07 -14.52 -1.80
CA GLY A 18 -39.02 -13.89 -2.60
C GLY A 18 -39.48 -13.36 -3.96
N LYS A 19 -40.80 -13.33 -4.23
CA LYS A 19 -41.33 -12.86 -5.51
C LYS A 19 -41.34 -11.34 -5.56
N ILE A 20 -40.67 -10.75 -6.55
CA ILE A 20 -40.64 -9.29 -6.75
C ILE A 20 -42.05 -8.80 -7.10
N LEU A 21 -42.54 -7.83 -6.33
CA LEU A 21 -43.88 -7.24 -6.49
C LEU A 21 -43.84 -5.90 -7.22
N ALA A 22 -42.81 -5.08 -6.96
CA ALA A 22 -42.63 -3.78 -7.61
C ALA A 22 -41.16 -3.37 -7.59
N LEU A 23 -40.78 -2.50 -8.52
CA LEU A 23 -39.47 -1.86 -8.62
C LEU A 23 -39.63 -0.35 -8.80
N SER A 24 -38.65 0.44 -8.39
CA SER A 24 -38.68 1.90 -8.49
C SER A 24 -38.32 2.41 -9.89
N LYS A 25 -37.63 1.58 -10.69
CA LYS A 25 -37.17 1.91 -12.03
C LYS A 25 -38.01 1.19 -13.10
N HIS A 26 -38.73 1.97 -13.91
CA HIS A 26 -39.66 1.45 -14.93
C HIS A 26 -39.00 0.55 -15.99
N SER A 27 -37.73 0.78 -16.36
CA SER A 27 -37.02 -0.07 -17.33
C SER A 27 -36.88 -1.53 -16.86
N ASP A 28 -37.00 -1.75 -15.55
CA ASP A 28 -36.72 -3.02 -14.90
C ASP A 28 -38.04 -3.75 -14.53
N GLU A 29 -39.19 -3.27 -14.98
CA GLU A 29 -40.51 -3.89 -14.72
C GLU A 29 -40.60 -5.35 -15.17
N HIS A 30 -39.77 -5.76 -16.13
CA HIS A 30 -39.67 -7.16 -16.57
C HIS A 30 -39.13 -8.12 -15.48
N PHE A 31 -38.66 -7.60 -14.35
CA PHE A 31 -38.33 -8.39 -13.16
C PHE A 31 -39.54 -8.67 -12.25
N VAL A 32 -40.64 -7.94 -12.39
CA VAL A 32 -41.86 -8.17 -11.59
C VAL A 32 -42.35 -9.60 -11.80
N GLY A 33 -42.62 -10.28 -10.70
CA GLY A 33 -43.06 -11.66 -10.67
C GLY A 33 -41.95 -12.71 -10.70
N LYS A 34 -40.69 -12.34 -10.92
CA LYS A 34 -39.55 -13.25 -10.73
C LYS A 34 -39.31 -13.53 -9.25
N VAL A 35 -38.84 -14.73 -8.95
CA VAL A 35 -38.54 -15.18 -7.58
C VAL A 35 -37.05 -15.10 -7.33
N LEU A 36 -36.66 -14.41 -6.26
CA LEU A 36 -35.29 -14.33 -5.78
C LEU A 36 -35.03 -15.46 -4.79
N ASN A 37 -33.94 -16.21 -5.02
CA ASN A 37 -33.59 -17.39 -4.22
C ASN A 37 -32.25 -17.26 -3.50
N ASP A 38 -31.60 -16.11 -3.63
CA ASP A 38 -30.28 -15.84 -3.03
C ASP A 38 -30.33 -15.92 -1.50
N GLU A 39 -29.22 -16.35 -0.88
CA GLU A 39 -29.15 -16.55 0.57
C GLU A 39 -29.48 -15.28 1.37
N TYR A 40 -29.10 -14.10 0.88
CA TYR A 40 -29.41 -12.83 1.57
C TYR A 40 -30.93 -12.58 1.65
N ILE A 41 -31.73 -13.04 0.68
CA ILE A 41 -33.20 -12.91 0.71
C ILE A 41 -33.80 -13.76 1.82
N LYS A 42 -33.29 -14.98 2.01
CA LYS A 42 -33.71 -15.85 3.11
C LYS A 42 -33.38 -15.21 4.47
N GLN A 43 -32.18 -14.63 4.59
CA GLN A 43 -31.76 -13.92 5.79
C GLN A 43 -32.67 -12.72 6.09
N VAL A 44 -33.04 -11.94 5.06
CA VAL A 44 -34.00 -10.85 5.19
C VAL A 44 -35.35 -11.35 5.71
N LEU A 45 -35.89 -12.44 5.13
CA LEU A 45 -37.21 -12.95 5.48
C LEU A 45 -37.26 -13.63 6.87
N GLN A 46 -36.12 -14.07 7.39
CA GLN A 46 -36.02 -14.68 8.73
C GLN A 46 -35.85 -13.64 9.84
N ASN A 47 -35.61 -12.39 9.48
CA ASN A 47 -35.29 -11.36 10.44
C ASN A 47 -36.50 -10.48 10.75
N SER A 48 -36.90 -10.42 12.02
CA SER A 48 -37.97 -9.55 12.49
C SER A 48 -37.46 -8.27 13.16
N ASP A 49 -36.14 -8.09 13.30
CA ASP A 49 -35.55 -6.89 13.88
C ASP A 49 -35.34 -5.82 12.80
N THR A 50 -36.10 -4.73 12.90
CA THR A 50 -36.07 -3.61 11.94
C THR A 50 -34.73 -2.85 11.90
N SER A 51 -33.86 -3.05 12.89
CA SER A 51 -32.52 -2.44 12.91
C SER A 51 -31.48 -3.25 12.13
N VAL A 52 -31.82 -4.48 11.72
CA VAL A 52 -30.90 -5.40 11.08
C VAL A 52 -31.20 -5.51 9.58
N TYR A 53 -30.14 -5.62 8.80
CA TYR A 53 -30.19 -5.75 7.35
C TYR A 53 -29.29 -6.90 6.90
N SER A 54 -29.49 -7.37 5.67
CA SER A 54 -28.62 -8.37 5.03
C SER A 54 -28.14 -7.83 3.70
N VAL A 55 -26.97 -8.26 3.25
CA VAL A 55 -26.37 -7.78 2.00
C VAL A 55 -25.93 -8.96 1.18
N SER A 56 -26.17 -8.89 -0.14
CA SER A 56 -25.65 -9.88 -1.07
C SER A 56 -24.12 -9.93 -1.04
N SER A 57 -23.55 -11.04 -1.53
CA SER A 57 -22.15 -11.06 -1.95
C SER A 57 -21.93 -10.08 -3.11
N PHE A 58 -20.69 -9.64 -3.31
CA PHE A 58 -20.31 -8.79 -4.44
C PHE A 58 -20.15 -9.63 -5.71
N VAL A 59 -21.25 -9.86 -6.42
CA VAL A 59 -21.31 -10.72 -7.61
C VAL A 59 -22.18 -10.09 -8.68
N LYS A 60 -22.05 -10.58 -9.92
CA LYS A 60 -22.85 -10.12 -11.06
C LYS A 60 -24.34 -10.31 -10.77
N SER A 61 -25.10 -9.22 -10.88
CA SER A 61 -26.54 -9.27 -10.63
C SER A 61 -27.35 -8.89 -11.87
N PRO A 62 -28.37 -9.67 -12.26
CA PRO A 62 -29.33 -9.26 -13.28
C PRO A 62 -30.03 -7.94 -12.94
N LEU A 63 -30.24 -7.66 -11.64
CA LEU A 63 -30.84 -6.41 -11.16
C LEU A 63 -29.92 -5.19 -11.32
N TYR A 64 -28.68 -5.41 -11.78
CA TYR A 64 -27.68 -4.40 -12.08
C TYR A 64 -26.95 -4.71 -13.41
N ASN A 65 -27.73 -4.95 -14.46
CA ASN A 65 -27.24 -5.15 -15.84
C ASN A 65 -26.18 -6.27 -16.00
N GLY A 66 -26.14 -7.24 -15.10
CA GLY A 66 -25.15 -8.32 -15.12
C GLY A 66 -23.75 -7.90 -14.66
N VAL A 67 -23.62 -6.75 -13.99
CA VAL A 67 -22.38 -6.25 -13.39
C VAL A 67 -22.38 -6.53 -11.88
N GLU A 68 -21.20 -6.63 -11.29
CA GLU A 68 -20.98 -6.86 -9.87
C GLU A 68 -21.49 -5.70 -9.01
N THR A 69 -22.34 -6.00 -8.03
CA THR A 69 -22.82 -5.00 -7.06
C THR A 69 -23.18 -5.62 -5.71
N TYR A 70 -23.44 -4.76 -4.73
CA TYR A 70 -24.10 -5.10 -3.48
C TYR A 70 -25.60 -4.80 -3.56
N ILE A 71 -26.41 -5.73 -3.08
CA ILE A 71 -27.84 -5.52 -2.86
C ILE A 71 -28.11 -5.61 -1.38
N TYR A 72 -28.58 -4.50 -0.81
CA TYR A 72 -28.95 -4.40 0.59
C TYR A 72 -30.40 -4.78 0.74
N GLY A 73 -30.74 -5.53 1.77
CA GLY A 73 -32.08 -6.00 2.03
C GLY A 73 -32.48 -5.82 3.49
N ALA A 74 -33.75 -5.46 3.71
CA ALA A 74 -34.34 -5.37 5.04
C ALA A 74 -35.77 -5.93 5.02
N SER A 75 -36.19 -6.50 6.14
CA SER A 75 -37.52 -7.11 6.29
C SER A 75 -38.61 -6.04 6.29
N ILE A 76 -39.74 -6.33 5.66
CA ILE A 76 -40.98 -5.56 5.83
C ILE A 76 -41.89 -6.36 6.75
N LEU A 77 -42.31 -5.73 7.85
CA LEU A 77 -43.20 -6.32 8.83
C LEU A 77 -44.66 -5.94 8.55
N SER A 78 -45.57 -6.76 9.08
CA SER A 78 -46.99 -6.42 9.16
C SER A 78 -47.21 -5.11 9.94
N PRO A 79 -48.34 -4.39 9.75
CA PRO A 79 -48.59 -3.11 10.43
C PRO A 79 -48.56 -3.17 11.97
N ASP A 80 -48.81 -4.35 12.54
CA ASP A 80 -48.74 -4.64 13.98
C ASP A 80 -47.37 -5.19 14.42
N PHE A 81 -46.39 -5.24 13.51
CA PHE A 81 -45.02 -5.71 13.74
C PHE A 81 -44.92 -7.17 14.22
N SER A 82 -45.94 -7.99 13.96
CA SER A 82 -46.03 -9.38 14.45
C SER A 82 -45.38 -10.41 13.53
N GLU A 83 -45.35 -10.16 12.22
CA GLU A 83 -44.77 -11.09 11.25
C GLU A 83 -44.06 -10.39 10.09
N VAL A 84 -43.09 -11.09 9.49
CA VAL A 84 -42.42 -10.65 8.26
C VAL A 84 -43.32 -10.96 7.06
N VAL A 85 -43.77 -9.93 6.35
CA VAL A 85 -44.67 -10.07 5.20
C VAL A 85 -43.92 -10.02 3.85
N GLY A 86 -42.65 -9.65 3.88
CA GLY A 86 -41.80 -9.55 2.70
C GLY A 86 -40.50 -8.80 3.02
N GLY A 87 -39.91 -8.18 2.00
CA GLY A 87 -38.71 -7.37 2.17
C GLY A 87 -38.58 -6.26 1.13
N ILE A 88 -37.71 -5.32 1.44
CA ILE A 88 -37.23 -4.30 0.50
C ILE A 88 -35.78 -4.62 0.14
N GLY A 89 -35.45 -4.50 -1.14
CA GLY A 89 -34.10 -4.58 -1.66
C GLY A 89 -33.66 -3.26 -2.30
N VAL A 90 -32.41 -2.89 -2.08
CA VAL A 90 -31.79 -1.66 -2.58
C VAL A 90 -30.54 -2.05 -3.36
N VAL A 91 -30.54 -1.76 -4.66
CA VAL A 91 -29.43 -2.06 -5.57
C VAL A 91 -28.45 -0.90 -5.55
N PHE A 92 -27.26 -1.12 -4.99
CA PHE A 92 -26.20 -0.11 -4.94
C PHE A 92 -25.65 0.16 -6.35
N ASP A 93 -25.41 1.43 -6.67
CA ASP A 93 -24.79 1.82 -7.94
C ASP A 93 -23.26 1.67 -7.87
N SER A 94 -22.80 0.43 -7.69
CA SER A 94 -21.42 0.12 -7.32
C SER A 94 -20.36 0.71 -8.27
N THR A 95 -20.57 0.62 -9.58
CA THR A 95 -19.55 0.99 -10.57
C THR A 95 -19.16 2.46 -10.48
N PRO A 96 -20.05 3.44 -10.72
CA PRO A 96 -19.67 4.86 -10.67
C PRO A 96 -19.39 5.34 -9.25
N GLN A 97 -20.06 4.79 -8.23
CA GLN A 97 -19.88 5.25 -6.85
C GLN A 97 -18.50 4.84 -6.30
N PHE A 98 -18.07 3.59 -6.53
CA PHE A 98 -16.73 3.18 -6.11
C PHE A 98 -15.63 3.87 -6.91
N GLU A 99 -15.82 4.06 -8.21
CA GLU A 99 -14.87 4.81 -9.03
C GLU A 99 -14.71 6.25 -8.52
N ALA A 100 -15.80 6.95 -8.26
CA ALA A 100 -15.78 8.31 -7.73
C ALA A 100 -15.09 8.39 -6.34
N MET A 101 -15.39 7.44 -5.45
CA MET A 101 -14.74 7.36 -4.13
C MET A 101 -13.22 7.13 -4.26
N LEU A 102 -12.79 6.25 -5.17
CA LEU A 102 -11.37 6.01 -5.39
C LEU A 102 -10.69 7.23 -5.98
N LEU A 103 -11.27 7.87 -7.00
CA LEU A 103 -10.72 9.07 -7.63
C LEU A 103 -10.56 10.22 -6.64
N ASP A 104 -11.53 10.43 -5.74
CA ASP A 104 -11.42 11.48 -4.72
C ASP A 104 -10.34 11.19 -3.68
N ALA A 105 -10.11 9.91 -3.39
CA ALA A 105 -9.08 9.45 -2.45
C ALA A 105 -7.66 9.42 -3.04
N LEU A 106 -7.50 9.63 -4.35
CA LEU A 106 -6.17 9.66 -4.95
C LEU A 106 -5.36 10.86 -4.44
N PRO A 107 -4.03 10.71 -4.28
CA PRO A 107 -3.16 11.82 -3.89
C PRO A 107 -3.24 12.96 -4.90
N LYS A 108 -3.32 14.20 -4.39
CA LYS A 108 -3.40 15.41 -5.20
C LYS A 108 -2.16 16.27 -4.94
N ASP A 109 -1.68 16.96 -5.97
CA ASP A 109 -0.59 17.93 -5.88
C ASP A 109 -1.04 19.25 -5.22
N GLU A 110 -0.14 20.23 -5.11
CA GLU A 110 -0.44 21.54 -4.50
C GLU A 110 -1.52 22.33 -5.24
N LYS A 111 -1.80 22.00 -6.51
CA LYS A 111 -2.83 22.62 -7.34
C LYS A 111 -4.17 21.89 -7.23
N GLY A 112 -4.20 20.74 -6.56
CA GLY A 112 -5.36 19.88 -6.40
C GLY A 112 -5.55 18.87 -7.53
N ASP A 113 -4.60 18.77 -8.47
CA ASP A 113 -4.62 17.81 -9.56
C ASP A 113 -4.12 16.45 -9.05
N VAL A 114 -4.72 15.36 -9.50
CA VAL A 114 -4.30 14.00 -9.12
C VAL A 114 -2.87 13.75 -9.59
N LEU A 115 -2.00 13.23 -8.71
CA LEU A 115 -0.61 12.92 -9.06
C LEU A 115 -0.56 11.99 -10.27
N ASP A 116 0.35 12.29 -11.21
CA ASP A 116 0.57 11.45 -12.38
C ASP A 116 0.94 10.01 -11.98
N ASN A 117 0.42 9.05 -12.74
CA ASN A 117 0.71 7.62 -12.60
C ASN A 117 0.33 7.00 -11.23
N CYS A 118 -0.68 7.56 -10.55
CA CYS A 118 -1.31 6.88 -9.41
C CYS A 118 -2.62 6.17 -9.80
N PHE A 119 -2.98 5.13 -9.07
CA PHE A 119 -4.30 4.50 -9.20
C PHE A 119 -4.78 3.89 -7.88
N GLY A 120 -6.10 3.75 -7.77
CA GLY A 120 -6.77 3.22 -6.59
C GLY A 120 -7.44 1.89 -6.88
N VAL A 121 -7.53 1.05 -5.86
CA VAL A 121 -8.21 -0.24 -5.89
C VAL A 121 -8.99 -0.42 -4.59
N PHE A 122 -10.25 -0.82 -4.69
CA PHE A 122 -10.95 -1.50 -3.60
C PHE A 122 -10.85 -3.00 -3.80
N ALA A 123 -10.51 -3.73 -2.75
CA ALA A 123 -10.46 -5.18 -2.78
C ALA A 123 -11.00 -5.79 -1.48
N ASP A 124 -11.47 -7.03 -1.54
CA ASP A 124 -11.84 -7.82 -0.35
C ASP A 124 -10.59 -8.41 0.33
N LYS A 125 -10.79 -9.02 1.51
CA LYS A 125 -9.74 -9.72 2.26
C LYS A 125 -9.12 -10.92 1.54
N ASN A 126 -9.80 -11.44 0.51
CA ASN A 126 -9.35 -12.55 -0.33
C ASN A 126 -8.59 -12.07 -1.57
N LYS A 127 -8.31 -10.76 -1.66
CA LYS A 127 -7.63 -10.07 -2.77
C LYS A 127 -8.44 -9.96 -4.06
N ASN A 128 -9.75 -10.17 -4.02
CA ASN A 128 -10.60 -9.93 -5.18
C ASN A 128 -10.88 -8.44 -5.32
N ILE A 129 -10.69 -7.92 -6.53
CA ILE A 129 -10.91 -6.52 -6.86
C ILE A 129 -12.42 -6.24 -6.90
N ILE A 130 -12.85 -5.25 -6.13
CA ILE A 130 -14.20 -4.72 -6.11
C ILE A 130 -14.33 -3.58 -7.12
N SER A 131 -13.35 -2.67 -7.17
CA SER A 131 -13.29 -1.57 -8.13
C SER A 131 -11.84 -1.09 -8.31
N SER A 132 -11.52 -0.50 -9.45
CA SER A 132 -10.24 0.14 -9.70
C SER A 132 -10.38 1.35 -10.62
N THR A 133 -9.54 2.37 -10.41
CA THR A 133 -9.40 3.50 -11.34
C THR A 133 -8.47 3.20 -12.52
N ASN A 134 -7.81 2.03 -12.52
CA ASN A 134 -6.94 1.59 -13.61
C ASN A 134 -7.57 0.42 -14.36
N LYS A 135 -7.86 0.62 -15.65
CA LYS A 135 -8.54 -0.34 -16.53
C LYS A 135 -7.80 -1.67 -16.70
N LYS A 136 -6.50 -1.73 -16.37
CA LYS A 136 -5.72 -2.97 -16.39
C LYS A 136 -6.19 -3.95 -15.32
N TYR A 137 -6.69 -3.45 -14.18
CA TYR A 137 -7.07 -4.25 -13.03
C TYR A 137 -8.60 -4.27 -12.87
N GLN A 138 -9.23 -5.27 -13.46
CA GLN A 138 -10.68 -5.33 -13.58
C GLN A 138 -11.35 -5.88 -12.31
N THR A 139 -12.58 -5.42 -12.05
CA THR A 139 -13.46 -5.98 -11.02
C THR A 139 -13.63 -7.49 -11.18
N GLY A 140 -13.59 -8.21 -10.06
CA GLY A 140 -13.64 -9.67 -9.99
C GLY A 140 -12.29 -10.37 -10.21
N ALA A 141 -11.27 -9.68 -10.73
CA ALA A 141 -9.92 -10.24 -10.83
C ALA A 141 -9.20 -10.22 -9.47
N ARG A 142 -8.10 -10.99 -9.35
CA ARG A 142 -7.28 -11.04 -8.14
C ARG A 142 -6.14 -10.02 -8.22
N LEU A 143 -5.97 -9.22 -7.15
CA LEU A 143 -4.83 -8.32 -7.00
C LEU A 143 -3.63 -9.07 -6.38
N ASN A 144 -2.57 -9.24 -7.15
CA ASN A 144 -1.39 -10.04 -6.76
C ASN A 144 -0.31 -9.18 -6.09
N ILE A 145 -0.58 -8.76 -4.85
CA ILE A 145 0.42 -8.14 -3.95
C ILE A 145 0.43 -8.89 -2.61
N ASP A 146 1.36 -8.57 -1.72
CA ASP A 146 1.56 -9.28 -0.45
C ASP A 146 0.32 -9.29 0.45
N ASP A 147 0.18 -10.36 1.24
CA ASP A 147 -0.94 -10.55 2.17
C ASP A 147 -1.05 -9.43 3.22
N GLU A 148 0.06 -8.77 3.56
CA GLU A 148 0.12 -7.73 4.58
C GLU A 148 -0.78 -6.54 4.26
N PHE A 149 -0.94 -6.20 2.96
CA PHE A 149 -1.86 -5.16 2.51
C PHE A 149 -3.34 -5.50 2.77
N PHE A 150 -3.68 -6.77 2.96
CA PHE A 150 -5.06 -7.23 3.15
C PHE A 150 -5.35 -7.65 4.59
N LYS A 151 -4.39 -8.25 5.30
CA LYS A 151 -4.53 -8.78 6.68
C LYS A 151 -4.48 -7.68 7.77
N LEU A 152 -5.15 -6.55 7.50
CA LEU A 152 -5.25 -5.41 8.41
C LEU A 152 -6.48 -5.52 9.32
N GLN A 153 -6.39 -4.99 10.54
CA GLN A 153 -7.58 -4.77 11.37
C GLN A 153 -8.39 -3.58 10.83
N ASN A 154 -9.69 -3.54 11.12
CA ASN A 154 -10.57 -2.43 10.71
C ASN A 154 -10.01 -1.08 11.15
N GLY A 155 -10.00 -0.12 10.22
CA GLY A 155 -9.48 1.23 10.46
C GLY A 155 -7.96 1.36 10.48
N ILE A 156 -7.20 0.27 10.45
CA ILE A 156 -5.73 0.27 10.40
C ILE A 156 -5.25 0.36 8.96
N GLY A 157 -4.14 1.10 8.75
CA GLY A 157 -3.45 1.21 7.49
C GLY A 157 -2.05 0.59 7.52
N PHE A 158 -1.55 0.24 6.34
CA PHE A 158 -0.21 -0.28 6.11
C PHE A 158 0.32 0.27 4.80
N ALA A 159 1.61 0.56 4.73
CA ALA A 159 2.23 1.02 3.51
C ALA A 159 3.63 0.45 3.33
N ASN A 160 3.98 0.16 2.08
CA ASN A 160 5.29 -0.37 1.70
C ASN A 160 5.59 -0.04 0.24
N ILE A 161 6.86 -0.13 -0.15
CA ILE A 161 7.29 -0.04 -1.56
C ILE A 161 7.42 -1.46 -2.09
N ILE A 162 6.74 -1.76 -3.19
CA ILE A 162 6.74 -3.09 -3.81
C ILE A 162 7.12 -3.03 -5.28
N LEU A 163 7.66 -4.14 -5.78
CA LEU A 163 7.76 -4.41 -7.19
C LEU A 163 6.44 -5.05 -7.66
N PHE A 164 5.73 -4.37 -8.55
CA PHE A 164 4.44 -4.82 -9.09
C PHE A 164 4.38 -4.55 -10.60
N ASP A 165 4.06 -5.57 -11.38
CA ASP A 165 4.03 -5.52 -12.86
C ASP A 165 5.29 -4.92 -13.49
N GLY A 166 6.47 -5.29 -12.95
CA GLY A 166 7.78 -4.84 -13.47
C GLY A 166 8.08 -3.38 -13.16
N SER A 167 7.38 -2.76 -12.21
CA SER A 167 7.61 -1.39 -11.76
C SER A 167 7.54 -1.27 -10.25
N TYR A 168 8.30 -0.34 -9.69
CA TYR A 168 8.22 0.02 -8.28
C TYR A 168 7.03 0.95 -8.04
N PHE A 169 6.25 0.60 -7.03
CA PHE A 169 5.13 1.39 -6.55
C PHE A 169 5.28 1.62 -5.04
N ALA A 170 5.01 2.86 -4.61
CA ALA A 170 4.64 3.13 -3.23
C ALA A 170 3.17 2.75 -3.08
N VAL A 171 2.88 1.81 -2.19
CA VAL A 171 1.54 1.29 -1.99
C VAL A 171 1.10 1.56 -0.57
N GLY A 172 -0.04 2.25 -0.44
CA GLY A 172 -0.73 2.45 0.82
C GLY A 172 -2.02 1.64 0.83
N SER A 173 -2.35 1.01 1.96
CA SER A 173 -3.59 0.27 2.15
C SER A 173 -4.27 0.65 3.46
N ARG A 174 -5.60 0.63 3.51
CA ARG A 174 -6.39 0.84 4.73
C ARG A 174 -7.65 0.01 4.71
N CYS A 175 -7.90 -0.72 5.79
CA CYS A 175 -9.13 -1.49 5.95
C CYS A 175 -10.29 -0.60 6.40
N SER A 176 -11.49 -0.85 5.86
CA SER A 176 -12.72 -0.18 6.26
C SER A 176 -12.93 -0.22 7.77
N GLY A 177 -13.28 0.91 8.39
CA GLY A 177 -13.47 1.05 9.85
C GLY A 177 -14.92 1.20 10.30
N GLY A 178 -15.88 1.11 9.38
CA GLY A 178 -17.29 1.44 9.64
C GLY A 178 -17.59 2.94 9.61
N TYR A 179 -18.87 3.30 9.71
CA TYR A 179 -19.32 4.69 9.76
C TYR A 179 -20.55 4.83 10.64
N ARG A 180 -20.43 5.66 11.69
CA ARG A 180 -21.44 5.86 12.74
C ARG A 180 -21.89 4.53 13.33
N GLU A 181 -23.17 4.17 13.21
CA GLU A 181 -23.74 2.92 13.69
C GLU A 181 -23.44 1.72 12.77
N TYR A 182 -23.13 1.94 11.49
CA TYR A 182 -22.97 0.89 10.48
C TYR A 182 -21.58 0.28 10.45
N LYS A 183 -21.52 -1.05 10.29
CA LYS A 183 -20.30 -1.87 10.30
C LYS A 183 -19.44 -1.63 11.55
N SER A 184 -20.06 -1.21 12.65
CA SER A 184 -19.43 -1.15 13.97
C SER A 184 -19.23 -2.55 14.52
N ASP A 185 -18.52 -2.69 15.65
CA ASP A 185 -18.32 -3.99 16.31
C ASP A 185 -19.64 -4.72 16.61
N ASN A 186 -20.71 -3.95 16.87
CA ASN A 186 -22.04 -4.44 17.19
C ASN A 186 -22.95 -4.67 15.96
N ASP A 187 -22.51 -4.31 14.75
CA ASP A 187 -23.26 -4.59 13.52
C ASP A 187 -23.11 -6.08 13.15
N SER A 188 -24.25 -6.73 12.90
CA SER A 188 -24.32 -8.13 12.47
C SER A 188 -23.73 -8.36 11.08
N TYR A 189 -23.69 -7.33 10.21
CA TYR A 189 -23.10 -7.43 8.89
C TYR A 189 -21.63 -7.02 8.91
N LYS A 190 -20.75 -7.97 8.57
CA LYS A 190 -19.32 -7.76 8.40
C LYS A 190 -18.93 -7.93 6.94
N ASN A 191 -18.35 -6.88 6.37
CA ASN A 191 -17.80 -6.90 5.02
C ASN A 191 -16.63 -5.92 4.94
N ASP A 192 -15.45 -6.47 5.19
CA ASP A 192 -14.21 -5.73 5.20
C ASP A 192 -13.71 -5.49 3.78
N VAL A 193 -13.61 -4.21 3.43
CA VAL A 193 -13.06 -3.75 2.17
C VAL A 193 -11.77 -3.01 2.46
N VAL A 194 -10.75 -3.28 1.66
CA VAL A 194 -9.45 -2.62 1.74
C VAL A 194 -9.34 -1.62 0.61
N ALA A 195 -9.09 -0.36 0.95
CA ALA A 195 -8.70 0.68 0.03
C ALA A 195 -7.19 0.61 -0.19
N ILE A 196 -6.73 0.54 -1.43
CA ILE A 196 -5.32 0.44 -1.79
C ILE A 196 -5.01 1.51 -2.84
N VAL A 197 -3.98 2.32 -2.59
CA VAL A 197 -3.50 3.36 -3.49
C VAL A 197 -2.09 3.00 -3.92
N PHE A 198 -1.86 3.04 -5.22
CA PHE A 198 -0.57 2.83 -5.86
C PHE A 198 -0.08 4.17 -6.41
N ILE A 199 1.15 4.52 -6.07
CA ILE A 199 1.86 5.66 -6.65
C ILE A 199 3.06 5.08 -7.40
N TYR A 200 3.07 5.23 -8.72
CA TYR A 200 4.19 4.78 -9.53
C TYR A 200 5.44 5.57 -9.16
N LEU A 201 6.51 4.83 -8.88
CA LEU A 201 7.79 5.42 -8.56
C LEU A 201 8.72 5.32 -9.78
N GLY A 202 8.75 4.17 -10.47
CA GLY A 202 9.68 3.92 -11.58
C GLY A 202 9.66 2.47 -12.06
N GLN A 203 10.31 2.16 -13.17
CA GLN A 203 10.35 0.80 -13.72
C GLN A 203 11.44 -0.04 -13.05
N HIS A 204 11.21 -1.34 -12.92
CA HIS A 204 12.25 -2.30 -12.54
C HIS A 204 12.95 -2.80 -13.80
N SER A 205 14.25 -2.54 -13.90
CA SER A 205 15.07 -3.08 -14.97
C SER A 205 15.66 -4.40 -14.48
N GLU A 206 15.29 -5.52 -15.10
CA GLU A 206 16.09 -6.74 -14.96
C GLU A 206 17.43 -6.49 -15.66
N SER A 207 18.46 -6.18 -14.88
CA SER A 207 19.83 -6.14 -15.38
C SER A 207 20.33 -7.57 -15.65
N LEU A 208 19.88 -8.15 -16.76
CA LEU A 208 20.59 -9.27 -17.40
C LEU A 208 21.95 -8.74 -17.89
N ASN A 209 23.02 -9.19 -17.22
CA ASN A 209 24.46 -8.96 -17.46
C ASN A 209 25.16 -7.89 -16.60
N ILE A 210 25.45 -8.25 -15.34
CA ILE A 210 26.38 -7.53 -14.45
C ILE A 210 27.86 -7.63 -14.90
N GLN A 211 28.22 -8.40 -15.94
CA GLN A 211 29.64 -8.65 -16.27
C GLN A 211 30.28 -7.80 -17.39
N GLN A 212 29.61 -6.82 -18.02
CA GLN A 212 30.20 -6.16 -19.21
C GLN A 212 30.19 -4.62 -19.33
N LYS A 213 29.94 -3.86 -18.26
CA LYS A 213 30.28 -2.41 -18.25
C LYS A 213 31.48 -2.11 -17.34
N LYS A 214 32.61 -2.76 -17.64
CA LYS A 214 33.94 -2.35 -17.14
C LYS A 214 34.64 -1.56 -18.24
N ARG A 215 35.10 -0.36 -17.88
CA ARG A 215 35.91 0.60 -18.65
C ARG A 215 35.12 1.42 -19.67
N ASP A 216 34.73 2.63 -19.30
CA ASP A 216 35.48 3.80 -19.77
C ASP A 216 35.02 5.12 -19.14
N LYS A 217 36.04 5.95 -18.85
CA LYS A 217 36.02 7.40 -18.53
C LYS A 217 35.81 7.84 -17.09
N SER A 218 36.97 7.94 -16.43
CA SER A 218 37.29 9.03 -15.51
C SER A 218 37.11 10.42 -16.18
N THR A 219 36.57 11.35 -15.38
CA THR A 219 36.63 12.82 -15.49
C THR A 219 36.04 13.53 -16.72
N SER A 220 34.87 14.15 -16.50
CA SER A 220 34.60 15.53 -16.93
C SER A 220 33.69 16.22 -15.92
N VAL A 221 34.32 16.85 -14.92
CA VAL A 221 33.70 17.89 -14.08
C VAL A 221 33.53 19.13 -14.95
N SER A 222 32.30 19.61 -15.13
CA SER A 222 31.89 21.01 -15.30
C SER A 222 30.48 21.08 -15.89
N HIS A 223 29.46 21.34 -15.07
CA HIS A 223 28.30 22.09 -15.53
C HIS A 223 27.95 23.14 -14.48
N ASN A 224 28.30 24.39 -14.79
CA ASN A 224 27.82 25.58 -14.10
C ASN A 224 26.30 25.68 -14.28
N LEU A 225 25.55 25.41 -13.21
CA LEU A 225 24.21 25.96 -12.98
C LEU A 225 24.31 26.72 -11.65
N GLU A 226 24.59 28.02 -11.71
CA GLU A 226 24.94 28.87 -10.55
C GLU A 226 23.86 28.98 -9.45
N HIS A 227 22.74 28.25 -9.51
CA HIS A 227 21.63 28.37 -8.55
C HIS A 227 20.88 27.06 -8.24
N GLU A 228 21.41 25.89 -8.63
CA GLU A 228 20.74 24.62 -8.31
C GLU A 228 21.34 24.01 -7.04
N GLU A 229 20.49 23.72 -6.04
CA GLU A 229 20.90 23.03 -4.83
C GLU A 229 20.99 21.52 -5.09
N PHE A 230 22.07 20.89 -4.61
CA PHE A 230 22.33 19.47 -4.75
C PHE A 230 22.51 18.80 -3.38
N ILE A 231 22.25 17.50 -3.32
CA ILE A 231 22.62 16.64 -2.20
C ILE A 231 23.58 15.55 -2.66
N GLU A 232 24.56 15.22 -1.83
CA GLU A 232 25.44 14.08 -2.05
C GLU A 232 24.89 12.83 -1.36
N ILE A 233 24.88 11.71 -2.08
CA ILE A 233 24.31 10.47 -1.57
C ILE A 233 25.35 9.37 -1.74
N ALA A 234 25.83 8.79 -0.65
CA ALA A 234 26.68 7.61 -0.78
C ALA A 234 25.81 6.38 -1.03
N THR A 235 26.12 5.68 -2.10
CA THR A 235 25.36 4.49 -2.52
C THR A 235 26.06 3.21 -2.09
N PHE A 236 25.26 2.19 -1.79
CA PHE A 236 25.73 0.86 -1.45
C PHE A 236 24.70 -0.18 -1.84
N PHE A 237 25.17 -1.40 -2.01
CA PHE A 237 24.38 -2.52 -2.50
C PHE A 237 24.12 -3.53 -1.40
N ILE A 238 22.86 -3.96 -1.27
CA ILE A 238 22.44 -5.06 -0.39
C ILE A 238 21.66 -6.07 -1.25
N ASP A 239 22.27 -7.22 -1.52
CA ASP A 239 21.78 -8.33 -2.37
C ASP A 239 21.36 -7.99 -3.80
N ASP A 240 20.19 -7.37 -3.97
CA ASP A 240 19.56 -7.06 -5.26
C ASP A 240 19.08 -5.60 -5.29
N LYS A 241 19.46 -4.79 -4.30
CA LYS A 241 19.00 -3.40 -4.13
C LYS A 241 20.16 -2.45 -3.91
N TRP A 242 20.22 -1.41 -4.74
CA TRP A 242 21.00 -0.20 -4.45
C TRP A 242 20.23 0.73 -3.52
N LEU A 243 20.90 1.15 -2.45
CA LEU A 243 20.37 2.06 -1.44
C LEU A 243 21.36 3.20 -1.23
N GLY A 244 20.87 4.30 -0.69
CA GLY A 244 21.66 5.49 -0.41
C GLY A 244 21.52 5.94 1.04
N VAL A 245 22.53 6.65 1.53
CA VAL A 245 22.44 7.50 2.71
C VAL A 245 23.06 8.84 2.33
N ARG A 246 22.53 9.95 2.85
CA ARG A 246 23.14 11.27 2.66
C ARG A 246 24.61 11.22 3.07
N ALA A 247 25.51 11.66 2.19
CA ALA A 247 26.95 11.53 2.41
C ALA A 247 27.40 12.22 3.71
N GLU A 248 26.73 13.32 4.08
CA GLU A 248 26.94 14.02 5.35
C GLU A 248 26.72 13.16 6.59
N ASN A 249 25.97 12.07 6.50
CA ASN A 249 25.71 11.14 7.61
C ASN A 249 26.68 9.95 7.63
N ILE A 250 27.59 9.83 6.65
CA ILE A 250 28.57 8.74 6.58
C ILE A 250 29.92 9.23 7.09
N LEU A 251 30.55 8.40 7.92
CA LEU A 251 31.92 8.63 8.35
C LEU A 251 32.90 7.94 7.41
N GLU A 252 32.76 6.63 7.25
CA GLU A 252 33.59 5.80 6.37
C GLU A 252 32.99 4.40 6.20
N ALA A 253 33.59 3.59 5.32
CA ALA A 253 33.27 2.17 5.22
C ALA A 253 34.47 1.33 5.65
N ILE A 254 34.24 0.35 6.52
CA ILE A 254 35.27 -0.53 7.07
C ILE A 254 35.03 -1.98 6.64
N SER A 255 36.07 -2.81 6.73
CA SER A 255 35.92 -4.26 6.52
C SER A 255 35.06 -4.88 7.62
N VAL A 256 34.33 -5.93 7.29
CA VAL A 256 33.58 -6.73 8.26
C VAL A 256 34.46 -7.53 9.24
N LYS A 257 35.78 -7.58 9.00
CA LYS A 257 36.74 -8.22 9.91
C LYS A 257 36.65 -7.63 11.32
N GLY A 258 36.47 -8.51 12.31
CA GLY A 258 36.31 -8.12 13.72
C GLY A 258 34.84 -7.96 14.16
N LEU A 259 33.87 -8.18 13.26
CA LEU A 259 32.47 -8.31 13.64
C LEU A 259 32.27 -9.52 14.55
N THR A 260 31.77 -9.28 15.75
CA THR A 260 31.44 -10.30 16.74
C THR A 260 29.92 -10.39 16.88
N ALA A 261 29.35 -11.54 16.55
CA ALA A 261 27.91 -11.78 16.68
C ALA A 261 27.45 -11.67 18.14
N VAL A 262 26.25 -11.11 18.36
CA VAL A 262 25.64 -11.02 19.69
C VAL A 262 24.57 -12.10 19.84
N PRO A 263 24.77 -13.13 20.69
CA PRO A 263 23.77 -14.19 20.89
C PRO A 263 22.46 -13.64 21.46
N GLY A 264 21.32 -14.13 20.94
CA GLY A 264 19.99 -13.75 21.42
C GLY A 264 19.57 -12.32 21.04
N ALA A 265 20.32 -11.65 20.17
CA ALA A 265 19.99 -10.32 19.68
C ALA A 265 18.76 -10.32 18.77
N ASN A 266 18.16 -9.12 18.63
CA ASN A 266 17.15 -8.84 17.61
C ASN A 266 17.70 -9.20 16.21
N LYS A 267 16.84 -9.73 15.31
CA LYS A 267 17.21 -10.12 13.92
C LYS A 267 17.86 -8.98 13.11
N MET A 268 17.62 -7.74 13.48
CA MET A 268 18.21 -6.56 12.85
C MET A 268 19.64 -6.28 13.36
N LEU A 269 19.99 -6.69 14.58
CA LEU A 269 21.32 -6.53 15.16
C LEU A 269 22.18 -7.77 14.85
N LEU A 270 23.12 -7.63 13.92
CA LEU A 270 24.04 -8.71 13.56
C LEU A 270 25.11 -8.94 14.64
N GLY A 271 25.62 -7.86 15.19
CA GLY A 271 26.74 -7.96 16.11
C GLY A 271 27.36 -6.61 16.45
N ARG A 272 28.60 -6.66 16.90
CA ARG A 272 29.39 -5.49 17.31
C ARG A 272 30.78 -5.53 16.70
N THR A 273 31.32 -4.36 16.37
CA THR A 273 32.71 -4.21 15.92
C THR A 273 33.41 -3.07 16.67
N ASN A 274 34.74 -3.07 16.68
CA ASN A 274 35.52 -1.95 17.22
C ASN A 274 35.78 -0.93 16.13
N TYR A 275 35.40 0.32 16.38
CA TYR A 275 35.65 1.44 15.51
C TYR A 275 36.19 2.61 16.34
N ASN A 276 37.41 3.06 16.01
CA ASN A 276 38.11 4.13 16.72
C ASN A 276 38.17 3.93 18.25
N GLY A 277 38.43 2.70 18.69
CA GLY A 277 38.55 2.33 20.10
C GLY A 277 37.20 2.22 20.83
N ARG A 278 36.07 2.35 20.12
CA ARG A 278 34.72 2.20 20.67
C ARG A 278 34.03 1.01 20.05
N THR A 279 33.29 0.27 20.87
CA THR A 279 32.41 -0.78 20.37
C THR A 279 31.15 -0.15 19.79
N ILE A 280 30.83 -0.46 18.54
CA ILE A 280 29.64 0.00 17.84
C ILE A 280 28.78 -1.18 17.41
N ASP A 281 27.46 -0.98 17.40
CA ASP A 281 26.51 -1.98 16.92
C ASP A 281 26.50 -2.00 15.38
N VAL A 282 26.38 -3.19 14.81
CA VAL A 282 26.31 -3.43 13.37
C VAL A 282 24.99 -4.11 13.06
N ILE A 283 24.22 -3.50 12.18
CA ILE A 283 22.88 -3.95 11.82
C ILE A 283 22.82 -4.47 10.39
N THR A 284 21.78 -5.26 10.12
CA THR A 284 21.37 -5.65 8.78
C THR A 284 20.03 -5.03 8.42
N LEU A 285 19.89 -4.60 7.17
CA LEU A 285 18.63 -4.12 6.63
C LEU A 285 17.86 -5.18 5.84
N ARG A 286 18.44 -6.38 5.67
CA ARG A 286 17.86 -7.46 4.84
C ARG A 286 16.41 -7.77 5.21
N GLY A 287 16.14 -7.98 6.50
CA GLY A 287 14.79 -8.30 6.98
C GLY A 287 13.77 -7.18 6.72
N GLU A 288 14.21 -5.93 6.71
CA GLU A 288 13.35 -4.77 6.43
C GLU A 288 13.15 -4.54 4.92
N LEU A 289 14.01 -5.13 4.09
CA LEU A 289 13.93 -5.12 2.64
C LEU A 289 13.18 -6.34 2.08
N GLY A 290 12.63 -7.20 2.94
CA GLY A 290 11.98 -8.47 2.57
C GLY A 290 12.95 -9.57 2.15
N LEU A 291 14.25 -9.41 2.42
CA LEU A 291 15.30 -10.33 2.03
C LEU A 291 15.57 -11.39 3.10
N ASN A 292 15.94 -12.58 2.65
CA ASN A 292 16.30 -13.68 3.52
C ASN A 292 17.60 -13.40 4.28
N HIS A 293 17.70 -13.98 5.49
CA HIS A 293 18.96 -13.99 6.23
C HIS A 293 20.01 -14.75 5.41
N LYS A 294 21.20 -14.16 5.29
CA LYS A 294 22.39 -14.81 4.73
C LYS A 294 23.55 -14.65 5.69
N ASP A 295 24.50 -15.57 5.58
CA ASP A 295 25.76 -15.47 6.29
C ASP A 295 26.56 -14.28 5.77
N VAL A 296 27.32 -13.65 6.67
CA VAL A 296 28.19 -12.52 6.37
C VAL A 296 29.41 -13.03 5.60
N HIS A 297 29.71 -12.42 4.46
CA HIS A 297 30.85 -12.78 3.62
C HIS A 297 32.08 -11.92 3.97
N GLU A 298 33.30 -12.42 3.72
CA GLU A 298 34.53 -11.66 4.03
C GLU A 298 34.68 -10.37 3.23
N ASP A 299 34.05 -10.33 2.06
CA ASP A 299 34.04 -9.17 1.14
C ASP A 299 32.99 -8.13 1.52
N ASP A 300 32.07 -8.45 2.45
CA ASP A 300 31.08 -7.49 2.92
C ASP A 300 31.78 -6.32 3.66
N GLN A 301 31.14 -5.17 3.59
CA GLN A 301 31.62 -3.93 4.20
C GLN A 301 30.61 -3.44 5.24
N ILE A 302 31.10 -2.65 6.20
CA ILE A 302 30.28 -1.97 7.20
C ILE A 302 30.37 -0.48 6.94
N VAL A 303 29.27 0.14 6.52
CA VAL A 303 29.15 1.60 6.39
C VAL A 303 28.89 2.18 7.77
N ILE A 304 29.81 3.01 8.26
CA ILE A 304 29.67 3.69 9.54
C ILE A 304 28.88 4.98 9.33
N VAL A 305 27.72 5.04 9.97
CA VAL A 305 26.85 6.22 9.95
C VAL A 305 26.88 6.95 11.27
N ARG A 306 26.78 8.27 11.22
CA ARG A 306 26.64 9.16 12.37
C ARG A 306 25.21 9.66 12.48
N LEU A 307 24.80 9.90 13.72
CA LEU A 307 23.50 10.45 14.07
C LEU A 307 23.71 11.81 14.73
N GLU A 308 23.12 12.85 14.16
CA GLU A 308 23.12 14.19 14.74
C GLU A 308 21.84 14.38 15.58
N HIS A 309 21.95 15.07 16.72
CA HIS A 309 20.82 15.53 17.53
C HIS A 309 19.85 14.49 18.12
N ILE A 310 20.29 13.25 18.39
CA ILE A 310 19.45 12.25 19.08
C ILE A 310 19.93 12.03 20.53
N GLU A 311 19.14 12.47 21.50
CA GLU A 311 19.38 12.20 22.93
C GLU A 311 19.09 10.74 23.28
N ASN A 312 19.91 10.16 24.17
CA ASN A 312 19.78 8.78 24.68
C ASN A 312 19.90 7.66 23.62
N MET A 313 20.44 7.95 22.43
CA MET A 313 20.73 6.96 21.38
C MET A 313 22.22 6.86 21.10
N PRO A 314 22.72 5.74 20.54
CA PRO A 314 24.10 5.66 20.09
C PRO A 314 24.35 6.73 19.01
N LYS A 315 25.47 7.46 19.12
CA LYS A 315 25.82 8.53 18.16
C LYS A 315 26.28 8.01 16.79
N GLN A 316 26.58 6.72 16.70
CA GLN A 316 27.08 6.07 15.50
C GLN A 316 26.75 4.58 15.54
N TYR A 317 26.54 3.99 14.38
CA TYR A 317 26.38 2.54 14.21
C TYR A 317 26.83 2.13 12.80
N GLY A 318 26.97 0.83 12.58
CA GLY A 318 27.36 0.25 11.29
C GLY A 318 26.19 -0.39 10.56
N ILE A 319 26.12 -0.21 9.24
CA ILE A 319 25.19 -0.92 8.35
C ILE A 319 26.01 -1.92 7.54
N LEU A 320 25.66 -3.21 7.60
CA LEU A 320 26.27 -4.22 6.75
C LEU A 320 25.77 -4.08 5.31
N VAL A 321 26.70 -4.01 4.36
CA VAL A 321 26.46 -3.89 2.93
C VAL A 321 27.34 -4.87 2.15
N ASN A 322 26.92 -5.27 0.96
CA ASN A 322 27.69 -6.16 0.10
C ASN A 322 28.75 -5.40 -0.70
N GLU A 323 28.37 -4.25 -1.29
CA GLU A 323 29.28 -3.45 -2.11
C GLU A 323 29.03 -1.95 -1.91
N LEU A 324 30.05 -1.13 -2.14
CA LEU A 324 29.94 0.34 -2.18
C LEU A 324 29.80 0.81 -3.62
N GLY A 325 29.02 1.87 -3.81
CA GLY A 325 28.84 2.52 -5.10
C GLY A 325 29.43 3.93 -5.15
N GLU A 326 29.01 4.69 -6.15
CA GLU A 326 29.42 6.08 -6.34
C GLU A 326 28.73 7.00 -5.31
N ILE A 327 29.26 8.23 -5.20
CA ILE A 327 28.63 9.31 -4.43
C ILE A 327 28.16 10.37 -5.42
N PRO A 328 26.98 10.21 -6.06
CA PRO A 328 26.44 11.20 -6.96
C PRO A 328 26.01 12.48 -6.24
N GLU A 329 26.27 13.62 -6.89
CA GLU A 329 25.57 14.88 -6.62
C GLU A 329 24.20 14.84 -7.32
N VAL A 330 23.13 14.94 -6.54
CA VAL A 330 21.75 14.83 -7.02
C VAL A 330 21.03 16.17 -6.84
N PRO A 331 20.54 16.79 -7.93
CA PRO A 331 19.79 18.05 -7.81
C PRO A 331 18.46 17.82 -7.09
N LEU A 332 18.08 18.76 -6.22
CA LEU A 332 16.93 18.60 -5.32
C LEU A 332 15.61 18.32 -6.05
N HIS A 333 15.42 18.79 -7.28
CA HIS A 333 14.19 18.53 -8.05
C HIS A 333 13.99 17.04 -8.41
N ARG A 334 15.05 16.22 -8.33
CA ARG A 334 14.98 14.76 -8.51
C ARG A 334 14.70 14.02 -7.21
N VAL A 335 14.60 14.73 -6.10
CA VAL A 335 14.49 14.15 -4.77
C VAL A 335 13.08 14.38 -4.23
N ASP A 336 12.33 13.29 -4.07
CA ASP A 336 11.03 13.34 -3.42
C ASP A 336 11.15 12.84 -1.98
N LYS A 337 10.43 13.48 -1.04
CA LYS A 337 10.33 12.99 0.34
C LYS A 337 9.34 11.82 0.42
N LEU A 338 9.72 10.78 1.16
CA LEU A 338 8.88 9.60 1.34
C LEU A 338 7.61 9.91 2.13
N ASP A 339 7.70 10.76 3.16
CA ASP A 339 6.58 11.10 4.04
C ASP A 339 5.46 11.87 3.33
N SER A 340 5.76 12.58 2.23
CA SER A 340 4.76 13.24 1.37
C SER A 340 4.06 12.28 0.41
N ILE A 341 4.65 11.12 0.12
CA ILE A 341 4.14 10.13 -0.82
C ILE A 341 3.41 9.01 -0.08
N VAL A 342 3.90 8.64 1.10
CA VAL A 342 3.42 7.51 1.88
C VAL A 342 3.12 7.99 3.30
N GLY A 343 1.84 8.12 3.63
CA GLY A 343 1.37 8.61 4.94
C GLY A 343 1.59 7.66 6.13
N GLY A 344 2.71 6.93 6.18
CA GLY A 344 3.03 5.92 7.18
C GLY A 344 4.32 6.22 7.94
N THR A 345 4.29 6.07 9.27
CA THR A 345 5.39 6.40 10.19
C THR A 345 6.45 5.30 10.37
N GLU A 346 6.49 4.26 9.53
CA GLU A 346 7.35 3.07 9.73
C GLU A 346 8.36 2.77 8.60
N LEU A 347 8.57 3.72 7.68
CA LEU A 347 9.52 3.58 6.58
C LEU A 347 10.96 3.85 7.07
N LEU A 348 11.92 3.08 6.55
CA LEU A 348 13.34 3.30 6.82
C LEU A 348 13.93 4.47 6.01
N GLY A 349 13.34 4.75 4.85
CA GLY A 349 13.73 5.82 3.94
C GLY A 349 13.07 7.14 4.27
N ASP A 350 13.75 8.23 3.97
CA ASP A 350 13.18 9.58 4.00
C ASP A 350 13.07 10.22 2.62
N MET A 351 13.82 9.71 1.63
CA MET A 351 13.81 10.27 0.28
C MET A 351 13.92 9.18 -0.80
N ILE A 352 13.41 9.47 -1.99
CA ILE A 352 13.70 8.72 -3.22
C ILE A 352 14.37 9.67 -4.20
N VAL A 353 15.42 9.17 -4.87
CA VAL A 353 16.00 9.84 -6.03
C VAL A 353 15.44 9.24 -7.30
N LYS A 354 14.77 10.09 -8.08
CA LYS A 354 14.33 9.78 -9.44
C LYS A 354 15.54 9.63 -10.37
N PRO A 355 15.51 8.69 -11.32
CA PRO A 355 16.53 8.59 -12.35
C PRO A 355 16.58 9.86 -13.21
N GLU A 356 17.71 10.08 -13.86
CA GLU A 356 17.91 11.23 -14.73
C GLU A 356 17.04 11.08 -15.99
N VAL A 357 16.37 12.17 -16.42
CA VAL A 357 15.46 12.14 -17.57
C VAL A 357 16.23 11.70 -18.82
N GLY A 358 15.84 10.56 -19.39
CA GLY A 358 16.48 9.98 -20.58
C GLY A 358 17.47 8.85 -20.31
N GLN A 359 17.75 8.48 -19.05
CA GLN A 359 18.48 7.27 -18.71
C GLN A 359 17.51 6.11 -18.44
N ILE A 360 17.40 5.21 -19.41
CA ILE A 360 16.42 4.10 -19.44
C ILE A 360 16.80 2.95 -18.48
N ASP A 361 18.03 2.95 -17.94
CA ASP A 361 18.63 1.81 -17.23
C ASP A 361 19.06 2.09 -15.77
N ARG A 362 18.63 3.21 -15.14
CA ARG A 362 18.98 3.46 -13.73
C ARG A 362 17.77 3.31 -12.82
N GLU A 363 17.89 2.37 -11.88
CA GLU A 363 16.94 2.15 -10.79
C GLU A 363 16.83 3.41 -9.91
N MET A 364 15.66 3.61 -9.30
CA MET A 364 15.53 4.63 -8.27
C MET A 364 16.34 4.25 -7.05
N LEU A 365 16.95 5.26 -6.44
CA LEU A 365 17.72 5.09 -5.23
C LEU A 365 16.87 5.50 -4.03
N VAL A 366 16.58 4.53 -3.15
CA VAL A 366 15.96 4.83 -1.85
C VAL A 366 17.04 5.34 -0.91
N VAL A 367 16.84 6.55 -0.37
CA VAL A 367 17.73 7.19 0.58
C VAL A 367 17.21 6.95 2.00
N ILE A 368 18.00 6.19 2.74
CA ILE A 368 17.74 5.78 4.12
C ILE A 368 18.03 6.95 5.06
N ASP A 369 17.16 7.16 6.05
CA ASP A 369 17.45 8.03 7.19
C ASP A 369 18.01 7.19 8.34
N PRO A 370 19.30 7.37 8.70
CA PRO A 370 19.93 6.63 9.77
C PRO A 370 19.18 6.73 11.12
N SER A 371 18.46 7.83 11.36
CA SER A 371 17.69 8.09 12.57
C SER A 371 16.43 7.22 12.65
N LYS A 372 15.69 7.08 11.54
CA LYS A 372 14.50 6.21 11.46
C LYS A 372 14.89 4.74 11.68
N VAL A 373 16.03 4.31 11.13
CA VAL A 373 16.58 2.96 11.29
C VAL A 373 16.87 2.63 12.75
N ILE A 374 17.59 3.50 13.48
CA ILE A 374 17.94 3.22 14.88
C ILE A 374 16.71 3.25 15.80
N TYR A 375 15.74 4.14 15.51
CA TYR A 375 14.50 4.20 16.27
C TYR A 375 13.71 2.89 16.14
N LYS A 376 13.69 2.28 14.95
CA LYS A 376 13.05 0.98 14.71
C LYS A 376 13.75 -0.16 15.44
N LEU A 377 15.09 -0.13 15.51
CA LEU A 377 15.87 -1.11 16.28
C LEU A 377 15.50 -1.08 17.77
N VAL A 378 15.40 0.12 18.36
CA VAL A 378 15.09 0.28 19.79
C VAL A 378 13.63 -0.02 20.12
N LYS A 379 12.67 0.32 19.23
CA LYS A 379 11.25 -0.01 19.43
C LYS A 379 10.97 -1.52 19.36
N LYS A 380 11.80 -2.29 18.63
CA LYS A 380 11.70 -3.75 18.50
C LYS A 380 12.60 -4.53 19.48
N ALA A 381 13.38 -3.85 20.32
CA ALA A 381 14.19 -4.45 21.39
C ALA A 381 13.39 -4.48 22.70
#